data_AF-A0A932J2G2-F1
#
_entry.id   AF-A0A932J2G2-F1
#
_cell.length_a   1.000
_cell.length_b   1.000
_cell.length_c   1.000
_cell.angle_alpha   90.00
_cell.angle_beta   90.00
_cell.angle_gamma   90.00
#
_symmetry.space_group_name_H-M   'P 1'
#
loop_
_entity.id
_entity.type
_entity.pdbx_description
1 polymer ?
#
loop_
_entity_poly.entity_id
_entity_poly.type
_entity_poly.pdbx_seq_one_letter_code
_entity_poly.pdbx_strand_id
1 'polypeptide(L)'
;MRLSKFILANLEAIFQEWEDFANTLVPPGQLMGKIALRDHIKPMLEVIAADLVTPESRHEEIEKSTGNNNSPTWKKTAATTHGIERLAWGFSLDAAVAEYRALRASVMRMWKKSLADDAAEEYLIDDLIRFNEAIDQAINESVTSYTYEKAQQMRIFDAILSFMPDISFTLTLEGRLSYANKAFAILFSSPANELVGKNFVDLGLANGAELQQYVDQVIESKKPSTK
;
A
#
# COMPACT_ATOMS: atom_id res chain seq x y z
N MET A 1 -33.22 -4.32 -6.08
CA MET A 1 -32.36 -5.47 -5.63
C MET A 1 -31.34 -5.03 -4.56
N ARG A 2 -31.23 -5.76 -3.43
CA ARG A 2 -30.21 -5.52 -2.36
C ARG A 2 -28.77 -5.61 -2.87
N LEU A 3 -27.87 -4.82 -2.32
CA LEU A 3 -26.47 -4.69 -2.78
C LEU A 3 -25.67 -5.99 -2.61
N SER A 4 -25.87 -6.72 -1.51
CA SER A 4 -25.21 -8.02 -1.29
C SER A 4 -25.46 -9.02 -2.41
N LYS A 5 -26.73 -9.13 -2.86
CA LYS A 5 -27.13 -9.99 -3.98
C LYS A 5 -26.54 -9.48 -5.30
N PHE A 6 -26.54 -8.16 -5.50
CA PHE A 6 -25.95 -7.54 -6.68
C PHE A 6 -24.46 -7.90 -6.81
N ILE A 7 -23.67 -7.73 -5.74
CA ILE A 7 -22.23 -8.00 -5.73
C ILE A 7 -21.96 -9.45 -6.12
N LEU A 8 -22.61 -10.41 -5.47
CA LEU A 8 -22.39 -11.84 -5.71
C LEU A 8 -22.80 -12.28 -7.12
N ALA A 9 -23.87 -11.68 -7.67
CA ALA A 9 -24.34 -12.00 -9.02
C ALA A 9 -23.47 -11.37 -10.13
N ASN A 10 -22.66 -10.36 -9.82
CA ASN A 10 -21.94 -9.55 -10.82
C ASN A 10 -20.41 -9.53 -10.61
N LEU A 11 -19.84 -10.49 -9.86
CA LEU A 11 -18.41 -10.54 -9.53
C LEU A 11 -17.49 -10.36 -10.75
N GLU A 12 -17.71 -11.11 -11.82
CA GLU A 12 -16.85 -11.02 -13.02
C GLU A 12 -16.91 -9.66 -13.72
N ALA A 13 -18.09 -9.05 -13.77
CA ALA A 13 -18.26 -7.72 -14.37
C ALA A 13 -17.60 -6.64 -13.49
N ILE A 14 -17.74 -6.75 -12.16
CA ILE A 14 -17.05 -5.87 -11.20
C ILE A 14 -15.53 -6.03 -11.34
N PHE A 15 -15.03 -7.26 -11.46
CA PHE A 15 -13.59 -7.51 -11.63
C PHE A 15 -13.06 -6.92 -12.92
N GLN A 16 -13.81 -6.99 -14.01
CA GLN A 16 -13.36 -6.43 -15.28
C GLN A 16 -13.24 -4.90 -15.20
N GLU A 17 -14.26 -4.20 -14.65
CA GLU A 17 -14.22 -2.74 -14.51
C GLU A 17 -13.12 -2.29 -13.53
N TRP A 18 -12.93 -3.04 -12.44
CA TRP A 18 -11.84 -2.80 -11.49
C TRP A 18 -10.45 -3.06 -12.10
N GLU A 19 -10.29 -4.14 -12.87
CA GLU A 19 -9.03 -4.53 -13.50
C GLU A 19 -8.56 -3.51 -14.54
N ASP A 20 -9.49 -2.95 -15.32
CA ASP A 20 -9.18 -1.90 -16.30
C ASP A 20 -8.55 -0.68 -15.61
N PHE A 21 -8.97 -0.37 -14.38
CA PHE A 21 -8.34 0.67 -13.56
C PHE A 21 -7.04 0.19 -12.90
N ALA A 22 -7.02 -0.99 -12.27
CA ALA A 22 -5.88 -1.48 -11.51
C ALA A 22 -4.62 -1.64 -12.40
N ASN A 23 -4.81 -2.00 -13.67
CA ASN A 23 -3.72 -2.05 -14.66
C ASN A 23 -3.01 -0.70 -14.85
N THR A 24 -3.68 0.42 -14.59
CA THR A 24 -3.06 1.76 -14.68
C THR A 24 -2.15 2.09 -13.50
N LEU A 25 -2.21 1.31 -12.42
CA LEU A 25 -1.46 1.52 -11.19
C LEU A 25 -0.20 0.64 -11.09
N VAL A 26 0.01 -0.27 -12.04
CA VAL A 26 1.15 -1.19 -12.03
C VAL A 26 2.46 -0.38 -12.15
N PRO A 27 3.44 -0.58 -11.24
CA PRO A 27 4.72 0.11 -11.29
C PRO A 27 5.46 -0.09 -12.63
N PRO A 28 6.16 0.95 -13.14
CA PRO A 28 6.97 0.81 -14.35
C PRO A 28 7.97 -0.33 -14.25
N GLY A 29 8.08 -1.15 -15.30
CA GLY A 29 9.01 -2.28 -15.35
C GLY A 29 8.51 -3.55 -14.66
N GLN A 30 7.31 -3.52 -14.06
CA GLN A 30 6.63 -4.73 -13.60
C GLN A 30 5.55 -5.16 -14.59
N LEU A 31 5.45 -6.48 -14.77
CA LEU A 31 4.33 -7.11 -15.45
C LEU A 31 3.51 -7.86 -14.39
N MET A 32 2.23 -7.49 -14.26
CA MET A 32 1.27 -8.23 -13.45
C MET A 32 0.31 -8.95 -14.37
N GLY A 33 0.17 -10.26 -14.18
CA GLY A 33 -0.85 -11.03 -14.87
C GLY A 33 -2.24 -10.73 -14.31
N LYS A 34 -3.26 -10.87 -15.15
CA LYS A 34 -4.69 -10.75 -14.79
C LYS A 34 -5.08 -11.52 -13.52
N ILE A 35 -4.52 -12.71 -13.32
CA ILE A 35 -4.78 -13.55 -12.14
C ILE A 35 -4.25 -12.89 -10.86
N ALA A 36 -3.03 -12.35 -10.90
CA ALA A 36 -2.41 -11.69 -9.75
C ALA A 36 -3.23 -10.47 -9.30
N LEU A 37 -3.79 -9.70 -10.23
CA LEU A 37 -4.68 -8.60 -9.87
C LEU A 37 -5.94 -9.11 -9.16
N ARG A 38 -6.56 -10.20 -9.66
CA ARG A 38 -7.86 -10.69 -9.18
C ARG A 38 -7.83 -11.50 -7.88
N ASP A 39 -6.70 -12.11 -7.52
CA ASP A 39 -6.63 -13.21 -6.54
C ASP A 39 -7.32 -12.92 -5.20
N HIS A 40 -7.27 -11.68 -4.71
CA HIS A 40 -7.83 -11.31 -3.39
C HIS A 40 -9.11 -10.49 -3.46
N ILE A 41 -9.51 -9.99 -4.62
CA ILE A 41 -10.70 -9.15 -4.75
C ILE A 41 -11.97 -9.99 -4.53
N LYS A 42 -11.99 -11.22 -5.03
CA LYS A 42 -13.15 -12.11 -4.86
C LYS A 42 -13.44 -12.41 -3.38
N PRO A 43 -12.48 -12.94 -2.58
CA PRO A 43 -12.72 -13.15 -1.16
C PRO A 43 -13.11 -11.87 -0.40
N MET A 44 -12.56 -10.71 -0.78
CA MET A 44 -12.96 -9.42 -0.18
C MET A 44 -14.42 -9.07 -0.47
N LEU A 45 -14.87 -9.18 -1.73
CA LEU A 45 -16.28 -8.92 -2.08
C LEU A 45 -17.24 -9.92 -1.44
N GLU A 46 -16.84 -11.19 -1.28
CA GLU A 46 -17.63 -12.20 -0.58
C GLU A 46 -17.80 -11.87 0.90
N VAL A 47 -16.72 -11.44 1.58
CA VAL A 47 -16.78 -10.98 2.97
C VAL A 47 -17.66 -9.74 3.11
N ILE A 48 -17.52 -8.75 2.21
CA ILE A 48 -18.35 -7.56 2.20
C ILE A 48 -19.83 -7.92 2.00
N ALA A 49 -20.15 -8.78 1.02
CA ALA A 49 -21.53 -9.19 0.76
C ALA A 49 -22.15 -9.96 1.93
N ALA A 50 -21.36 -10.76 2.66
CA ALA A 50 -21.79 -11.44 3.87
C ALA A 50 -22.00 -10.46 5.04
N ASP A 51 -21.14 -9.44 5.18
CA ASP A 51 -21.30 -8.41 6.20
C ASP A 51 -22.61 -7.65 5.99
N LEU A 52 -22.91 -7.21 4.76
CA LEU A 52 -24.14 -6.49 4.38
C LEU A 52 -25.48 -7.17 4.77
N VAL A 53 -25.49 -8.47 5.06
CA VAL A 53 -26.70 -9.21 5.46
C VAL A 53 -26.68 -9.64 6.93
N THR A 54 -25.59 -9.37 7.64
CA THR A 54 -25.46 -9.68 9.06
C THR A 54 -26.22 -8.63 9.87
N PRO A 55 -27.08 -8.98 10.85
CA PRO A 55 -27.70 -7.99 11.71
C PRO A 55 -26.64 -7.23 12.52
N GLU A 56 -26.82 -5.92 12.65
CA GLU A 56 -25.90 -5.05 13.38
C GLU A 56 -26.68 -4.19 14.36
N SER A 57 -26.15 -4.01 15.56
CA SER A 57 -26.67 -3.08 16.55
C SER A 57 -26.17 -1.66 16.26
N ARG A 58 -26.91 -0.65 16.73
CA ARG A 58 -26.48 0.76 16.63
C ARG A 58 -25.10 1.03 17.24
N HIS A 59 -24.70 0.24 18.24
CA HIS A 59 -23.39 0.37 18.85
C HIS A 59 -22.29 -0.12 17.88
N GLU A 60 -22.48 -1.30 17.28
CA GLU A 60 -21.57 -1.86 16.27
C GLU A 60 -21.48 -0.96 15.03
N GLU A 61 -22.60 -0.38 14.57
CA GLU A 61 -22.65 0.61 13.48
C GLU A 61 -21.76 1.83 13.78
N ILE A 62 -21.86 2.39 14.99
CA ILE A 62 -21.04 3.55 15.41
C ILE A 62 -19.56 3.16 15.53
N GLU A 63 -19.25 1.98 16.06
CA GLU A 63 -17.86 1.52 16.19
C GLU A 63 -17.22 1.24 14.82
N LYS A 64 -17.94 0.61 13.88
CA LYS A 64 -17.48 0.38 12.51
C LYS A 64 -17.29 1.68 11.75
N SER A 65 -18.28 2.57 11.76
CA SER A 65 -18.22 3.86 11.05
C SER A 65 -17.08 4.78 11.54
N THR A 66 -16.60 4.59 12.78
CA THR A 66 -15.46 5.33 13.33
C THR A 66 -14.13 4.60 13.23
N GLY A 67 -14.10 3.39 12.65
CA GLY A 67 -12.89 2.57 12.51
C GLY A 67 -12.37 1.97 13.81
N ASN A 68 -13.17 2.02 14.89
CA ASN A 68 -12.83 1.51 16.22
C ASN A 68 -13.21 0.04 16.43
N ASN A 69 -13.75 -0.62 15.40
CA ASN A 69 -14.16 -2.00 15.54
C ASN A 69 -12.94 -2.87 15.90
N ASN A 70 -12.96 -3.40 17.13
CA ASN A 70 -11.95 -4.31 17.68
C ASN A 70 -12.06 -5.70 17.03
N SER A 71 -12.19 -5.75 15.69
CA SER A 71 -12.03 -7.00 14.97
C SER A 71 -10.61 -7.47 15.25
N PRO A 72 -10.44 -8.68 15.79
CA PRO A 72 -9.15 -9.09 16.29
C PRO A 72 -8.11 -9.09 15.17
N THR A 73 -7.14 -8.18 15.31
CA THR A 73 -6.02 -7.88 14.41
C THR A 73 -5.16 -9.10 14.03
N TRP A 74 -5.43 -10.26 14.62
CA TRP A 74 -4.71 -11.52 14.44
C TRP A 74 -5.38 -12.50 13.47
N LYS A 75 -6.63 -12.28 13.01
CA LYS A 75 -7.17 -13.08 11.91
C LYS A 75 -6.71 -12.53 10.57
N LYS A 76 -5.94 -13.32 9.82
CA LYS A 76 -5.55 -13.00 8.45
C LYS A 76 -6.81 -12.96 7.57
N THR A 77 -7.21 -11.76 7.14
CA THR A 77 -8.33 -11.56 6.21
C THR A 77 -7.81 -11.48 4.77
N ALA A 78 -8.74 -11.47 3.81
CA ALA A 78 -8.39 -11.20 2.42
C ALA A 78 -7.78 -9.80 2.25
N ALA A 79 -8.26 -8.81 3.00
CA ALA A 79 -7.74 -7.45 2.96
C ALA A 79 -6.32 -7.33 3.54
N THR A 80 -6.03 -8.03 4.64
CA THR A 80 -4.65 -8.07 5.17
C THR A 80 -3.69 -8.80 4.24
N THR A 81 -4.14 -9.88 3.61
CA THR A 81 -3.35 -10.61 2.60
C THR A 81 -3.07 -9.74 1.39
N HIS A 82 -4.10 -9.04 0.88
CA HIS A 82 -3.96 -8.09 -0.23
C HIS A 82 -2.93 -7.01 0.09
N GLY A 83 -2.97 -6.40 1.28
CA GLY A 83 -1.99 -5.38 1.68
C GLY A 83 -0.54 -5.87 1.65
N ILE A 84 -0.28 -7.06 2.20
CA ILE A 84 1.05 -7.70 2.19
C ILE A 84 1.52 -7.98 0.76
N GLU A 85 0.66 -8.50 -0.09
CA GLU A 85 1.03 -8.85 -1.46
C GLU A 85 1.26 -7.63 -2.35
N ARG A 86 0.49 -6.55 -2.18
CA ARG A 86 0.75 -5.30 -2.89
C ARG A 86 2.14 -4.75 -2.56
N LEU A 87 2.55 -4.83 -1.30
CA LEU A 87 3.93 -4.48 -0.92
C LEU A 87 4.95 -5.41 -1.59
N ALA A 88 4.74 -6.73 -1.56
CA ALA A 88 5.64 -7.70 -2.17
C ALA A 88 5.77 -7.49 -3.69
N TRP A 89 4.70 -7.01 -4.31
CA TRP A 89 4.63 -6.61 -5.70
C TRP A 89 5.08 -5.17 -5.95
N GLY A 90 5.60 -4.45 -4.95
CA GLY A 90 6.17 -3.11 -5.15
C GLY A 90 5.16 -2.01 -5.47
N PHE A 91 3.86 -2.24 -5.25
CA PHE A 91 2.87 -1.17 -5.32
C PHE A 91 3.15 -0.14 -4.23
N SER A 92 2.91 1.14 -4.53
CA SER A 92 2.89 2.16 -3.47
C SER A 92 1.66 2.00 -2.59
N LEU A 93 1.70 2.54 -1.38
CA LEU A 93 0.54 2.58 -0.51
C LEU A 93 -0.63 3.35 -1.16
N ASP A 94 -0.31 4.43 -1.88
CA ASP A 94 -1.31 5.21 -2.62
C ASP A 94 -1.99 4.40 -3.73
N ALA A 95 -1.23 3.55 -4.44
CA ALA A 95 -1.77 2.64 -5.44
C ALA A 95 -2.69 1.59 -4.79
N ALA A 96 -2.25 0.98 -3.69
CA ALA A 96 -3.07 0.01 -2.94
C ALA A 96 -4.41 0.63 -2.48
N VAL A 97 -4.39 1.85 -1.93
CA VAL A 97 -5.62 2.57 -1.54
C VAL A 97 -6.46 2.95 -2.76
N ALA A 98 -5.83 3.33 -3.88
CA ALA A 98 -6.54 3.67 -5.11
C ALA A 98 -7.33 2.48 -5.67
N GLU A 99 -6.83 1.24 -5.56
CA GLU A 99 -7.56 0.03 -5.97
C GLU A 99 -8.90 -0.11 -5.23
N TYR A 100 -8.95 0.14 -3.91
CA TYR A 100 -10.20 0.12 -3.15
C TYR A 100 -11.16 1.22 -3.58
N ARG A 101 -10.65 2.43 -3.87
CA ARG A 101 -11.48 3.53 -4.38
C ARG A 101 -12.12 3.17 -5.71
N ALA A 102 -11.37 2.53 -6.61
CA ALA A 102 -11.90 2.08 -7.89
C ALA A 102 -12.89 0.93 -7.75
N LEU A 103 -12.63 -0.02 -6.84
CA LEU A 103 -13.55 -1.11 -6.54
C LEU A 103 -14.90 -0.57 -6.04
N ARG A 104 -14.87 0.32 -5.03
CA ARG A 104 -16.06 1.00 -4.51
C ARG A 104 -16.81 1.72 -5.62
N ALA A 105 -16.11 2.52 -6.42
CA ALA A 105 -16.74 3.27 -7.49
C ALA A 105 -17.38 2.37 -8.56
N SER A 106 -16.74 1.25 -8.91
CA SER A 106 -17.26 0.27 -9.88
C SER A 106 -18.53 -0.39 -9.36
N VAL A 107 -18.50 -0.92 -8.14
CA VAL A 107 -19.68 -1.53 -7.50
C VAL A 107 -20.84 -0.53 -7.43
N MET A 108 -20.59 0.70 -6.97
CA MET A 108 -21.64 1.71 -6.83
C MET A 108 -22.25 2.17 -8.16
N ARG A 109 -21.42 2.36 -9.20
CA ARG A 109 -21.92 2.73 -10.54
C ARG A 109 -22.77 1.62 -11.13
N MET A 110 -22.29 0.39 -11.09
CA MET A 110 -22.99 -0.74 -11.67
C MET A 110 -24.28 -1.05 -10.90
N TRP A 111 -24.26 -0.98 -9.56
CA TRP A 111 -25.45 -1.17 -8.75
C TRP A 111 -26.50 -0.08 -9.03
N LYS A 112 -26.10 1.19 -9.06
CA LYS A 112 -27.00 2.30 -9.43
C LYS A 112 -27.66 2.07 -10.79
N LYS A 113 -26.93 1.58 -11.79
CA LYS A 113 -27.48 1.26 -13.12
C LYS A 113 -28.51 0.13 -13.05
N SER A 114 -28.31 -0.86 -12.19
CA SER A 114 -29.26 -1.97 -11.98
C SER A 114 -30.55 -1.56 -11.26
N LEU A 115 -30.56 -0.40 -10.59
CA LEU A 115 -31.71 0.14 -9.86
C LEU A 115 -32.61 1.03 -10.72
N ALA A 116 -32.26 1.29 -11.99
CA ALA A 116 -32.96 2.25 -12.84
C ALA A 116 -34.43 1.89 -13.14
N ASP A 117 -34.87 0.67 -12.82
CA ASP A 117 -36.23 0.17 -13.04
C ASP A 117 -37.05 -0.05 -11.74
N ASP A 118 -36.47 0.14 -10.55
CA ASP A 118 -37.14 -0.10 -9.26
C ASP A 118 -37.33 1.22 -8.46
N ALA A 119 -38.50 1.39 -7.83
CA ALA A 119 -38.75 2.50 -6.91
C ALA A 119 -37.77 2.43 -5.73
N ALA A 120 -37.14 3.55 -5.39
CA ALA A 120 -36.13 3.61 -4.35
C ALA A 120 -36.71 3.19 -2.98
N GLU A 121 -36.27 2.04 -2.48
CA GLU A 121 -36.66 1.52 -1.16
C GLU A 121 -35.68 2.03 -0.08
N GLU A 122 -36.17 2.25 1.14
CA GLU A 122 -35.42 2.76 2.31
C GLU A 122 -34.13 1.95 2.59
N TYR A 123 -34.16 0.66 2.24
CA TYR A 123 -33.05 -0.28 2.41
C TYR A 123 -31.81 0.04 1.55
N LEU A 124 -31.93 0.92 0.55
CA LEU A 124 -30.82 1.30 -0.34
C LEU A 124 -29.78 2.14 0.38
N ILE A 125 -30.22 3.02 1.28
CA ILE A 125 -29.33 3.90 2.03
C ILE A 125 -28.55 3.09 3.06
N ASP A 126 -29.23 2.17 3.75
CA ASP A 126 -28.62 1.21 4.69
C ASP A 126 -27.53 0.37 4.00
N ASP A 127 -27.83 -0.28 2.88
CA ASP A 127 -26.84 -1.07 2.12
C ASP A 127 -25.63 -0.22 1.69
N LEU A 128 -25.84 1.06 1.35
CA LEU A 128 -24.78 1.98 0.95
C LEU A 128 -23.87 2.36 2.13
N ILE A 129 -24.45 2.66 3.29
CA ILE A 129 -23.69 2.97 4.51
C ILE A 129 -22.83 1.77 4.89
N ARG A 130 -23.46 0.60 5.00
CA ARG A 130 -22.78 -0.64 5.38
C ARG A 130 -21.70 -1.05 4.39
N PHE A 131 -21.90 -0.82 3.10
CA PHE A 131 -20.88 -1.08 2.08
C PHE A 131 -19.67 -0.16 2.24
N ASN A 132 -19.88 1.13 2.53
CA ASN A 132 -18.78 2.06 2.77
C ASN A 132 -17.98 1.65 4.00
N GLU A 133 -18.64 1.28 5.09
CA GLU A 133 -17.99 0.79 6.31
C GLU A 133 -17.17 -0.46 6.06
N ALA A 134 -17.71 -1.43 5.33
CA ALA A 134 -16.99 -2.66 5.00
C ALA A 134 -15.77 -2.41 4.10
N ILE A 135 -15.87 -1.45 3.17
CA ILE A 135 -14.72 -1.00 2.36
C ILE A 135 -13.68 -0.27 3.22
N ASP A 136 -14.10 0.63 4.10
CA ASP A 136 -13.20 1.40 4.96
C ASP A 136 -12.48 0.48 5.96
N GLN A 137 -13.17 -0.54 6.48
CA GLN A 137 -12.55 -1.62 7.27
C GLN A 137 -11.50 -2.37 6.44
N ALA A 138 -11.82 -2.79 5.22
CA ALA A 138 -10.87 -3.48 4.35
C ALA A 138 -9.64 -2.62 4.02
N ILE A 139 -9.83 -1.32 3.78
CA ILE A 139 -8.74 -0.36 3.59
C ILE A 139 -7.87 -0.32 4.84
N ASN A 140 -8.46 -0.17 6.03
CA ASN A 140 -7.71 -0.09 7.28
C ASN A 140 -6.88 -1.35 7.55
N GLU A 141 -7.46 -2.54 7.34
CA GLU A 141 -6.78 -3.83 7.46
C GLU A 141 -5.61 -3.96 6.46
N SER A 142 -5.83 -3.55 5.21
CA SER A 142 -4.81 -3.57 4.16
C SER A 142 -3.67 -2.59 4.43
N VAL A 143 -3.97 -1.36 4.83
CA VAL A 143 -2.97 -0.33 5.19
C VAL A 143 -2.17 -0.75 6.42
N THR A 144 -2.83 -1.28 7.45
CA THR A 144 -2.16 -1.73 8.68
C THR A 144 -1.20 -2.88 8.39
N SER A 145 -1.64 -3.89 7.64
CA SER A 145 -0.79 -5.03 7.26
C SER A 145 0.36 -4.63 6.33
N TYR A 146 0.10 -3.79 5.31
CA TYR A 146 1.12 -3.24 4.42
C TYR A 146 2.21 -2.51 5.20
N THR A 147 1.81 -1.59 6.09
CA THR A 147 2.75 -0.75 6.84
C THR A 147 3.54 -1.56 7.86
N TYR A 148 2.90 -2.53 8.52
CA TYR A 148 3.56 -3.48 9.41
C TYR A 148 4.63 -4.30 8.67
N GLU A 149 4.27 -4.89 7.53
CA GLU A 149 5.17 -5.71 6.73
C GLU A 149 6.34 -4.88 6.17
N LYS A 150 6.06 -3.65 5.70
CA LYS A 150 7.11 -2.72 5.24
C LYS A 150 8.09 -2.38 6.35
N ALA A 151 7.59 -2.11 7.56
CA ALA A 151 8.43 -1.84 8.71
C ALA A 151 9.26 -3.07 9.12
N GLN A 152 8.69 -4.28 9.00
CA GLN A 152 9.41 -5.52 9.23
C GLN A 152 10.53 -5.75 8.21
N GLN A 153 10.27 -5.56 6.92
CA GLN A 153 11.29 -5.64 5.87
C GLN A 153 12.40 -4.62 6.09
N MET A 154 12.07 -3.37 6.44
CA MET A 154 13.06 -2.35 6.77
C MET A 154 13.92 -2.73 7.98
N ARG A 155 13.34 -3.30 9.04
CA ARG A 155 14.11 -3.78 10.21
C ARG A 155 15.07 -4.90 9.85
N ILE A 156 14.65 -5.86 9.03
CA ILE A 156 15.50 -6.97 8.57
C ILE A 156 16.65 -6.42 7.71
N PHE A 157 16.33 -5.53 6.76
CA PHE A 157 17.33 -4.91 5.90
C PHE A 157 18.35 -4.11 6.70
N ASP A 158 17.91 -3.29 7.65
CA ASP A 158 18.79 -2.53 8.54
C ASP A 158 19.66 -3.46 9.40
N ALA A 159 19.10 -4.55 9.93
CA ALA A 159 19.88 -5.55 10.67
C ALA A 159 20.97 -6.16 9.79
N ILE A 160 20.64 -6.61 8.57
CA ILE A 160 21.60 -7.18 7.62
C ILE A 160 22.73 -6.18 7.33
N LEU A 161 22.39 -4.96 6.92
CA LEU A 161 23.37 -3.93 6.58
C LEU A 161 24.22 -3.49 7.78
N SER A 162 23.64 -3.47 8.98
CA SER A 162 24.33 -3.12 10.22
C SER A 162 25.38 -4.15 10.64
N PHE A 163 25.21 -5.42 10.25
CA PHE A 163 26.19 -6.49 10.49
C PHE A 163 27.23 -6.62 9.36
N MET A 164 27.03 -5.96 8.21
CA MET A 164 28.02 -5.98 7.14
C MET A 164 29.32 -5.28 7.58
N PRO A 165 30.48 -5.94 7.40
CA PRO A 165 31.77 -5.35 7.75
C PRO A 165 32.19 -4.25 6.77
N ASP A 166 31.68 -4.31 5.53
CA ASP A 166 31.96 -3.33 4.49
C ASP A 166 31.15 -2.05 4.69
N ILE A 167 31.75 -0.92 4.31
CA ILE A 167 31.12 0.39 4.37
C ILE A 167 29.99 0.45 3.36
N SER A 168 28.77 0.71 3.84
CA SER A 168 27.57 0.84 3.00
C SER A 168 26.79 2.10 3.39
N PHE A 169 26.38 2.85 2.37
CA PHE A 169 25.58 4.06 2.51
C PHE A 169 24.73 4.26 1.26
N THR A 170 23.65 5.03 1.39
CA THR A 170 22.85 5.49 0.25
C THR A 170 22.73 7.00 0.29
N LEU A 171 22.49 7.60 -0.87
CA LEU A 171 22.35 9.05 -1.02
C LEU A 171 20.94 9.39 -1.53
N THR A 172 20.45 10.57 -1.18
CA THR A 172 19.29 11.19 -1.81
C THR A 172 19.64 11.75 -3.19
N LEU A 173 18.63 12.19 -3.96
CA LEU A 173 18.85 12.87 -5.24
C LEU A 173 19.48 14.27 -5.09
N GLU A 174 19.59 14.77 -3.86
CA GLU A 174 20.34 15.98 -3.51
C GLU A 174 21.79 15.65 -3.07
N GLY A 175 22.23 14.40 -3.22
CA GLY A 175 23.59 13.96 -2.90
C GLY A 175 23.89 13.86 -1.39
N ARG A 176 22.86 13.82 -0.55
CA ARG A 176 23.00 13.74 0.92
C ARG A 176 22.80 12.31 1.42
N LEU A 177 23.48 11.91 2.48
CA LEU A 177 23.33 10.59 3.10
C LEU A 177 21.87 10.35 3.51
N SER A 178 21.22 9.36 2.91
CA SER A 178 19.90 8.85 3.32
C SER A 178 20.01 7.64 4.26
N TYR A 179 21.14 6.93 4.20
CA TYR A 179 21.47 5.81 5.08
C TYR A 179 22.99 5.68 5.21
N ALA A 180 23.46 5.24 6.37
CA ALA A 180 24.85 4.85 6.61
C ALA A 180 24.88 3.69 7.61
N ASN A 181 25.57 2.60 7.28
CA ASN A 181 25.66 1.44 8.16
C ASN A 181 26.66 1.66 9.31
N LYS A 182 26.74 0.67 10.22
CA LYS A 182 27.64 0.72 11.38
C LYS A 182 29.11 0.86 10.99
N ALA A 183 29.57 0.19 9.92
CA ALA A 183 30.94 0.31 9.44
C ALA A 183 31.27 1.74 8.97
N PHE A 184 30.35 2.39 8.25
CA PHE A 184 30.46 3.80 7.88
C PHE A 184 30.53 4.70 9.13
N ALA A 185 29.64 4.49 10.10
CA ALA A 185 29.62 5.26 11.34
C ALA A 185 30.94 5.17 12.14
N ILE A 186 31.53 3.97 12.20
CA ILE A 186 32.83 3.74 12.85
C ILE A 186 33.95 4.50 12.13
N LEU A 187 33.97 4.49 10.80
CA LEU A 187 34.98 5.21 10.01
C LEU A 187 35.02 6.71 10.35
N PHE A 188 33.84 7.33 10.46
CA PHE A 188 33.71 8.76 10.76
C PHE A 188 33.64 9.08 12.26
N SER A 189 33.79 8.07 13.13
CA SER A 189 33.69 8.21 14.59
C SER A 189 32.44 9.00 15.04
N SER A 190 31.34 8.85 14.31
CA SER A 190 30.10 9.60 14.50
C SER A 190 28.91 8.65 14.40
N PRO A 191 27.88 8.79 15.25
CA PRO A 191 26.72 7.91 15.18
C PRO A 191 25.93 8.15 13.88
N ALA A 192 25.28 7.11 13.35
CA ALA A 192 24.66 7.15 12.02
C ALA A 192 23.60 8.28 11.88
N ASN A 193 22.86 8.59 12.95
CA ASN A 193 21.86 9.67 12.97
C ASN A 193 22.47 11.08 12.81
N GLU A 194 23.75 11.26 13.13
CA GLU A 194 24.48 12.53 12.90
C GLU A 194 25.13 12.59 11.52
N LEU A 195 25.19 11.46 10.81
CA LEU A 195 25.75 11.36 9.46
C LEU A 195 24.66 11.51 8.39
N VAL A 196 23.46 11.00 8.65
CA VAL A 196 22.30 11.18 7.76
C VAL A 196 22.02 12.68 7.53
N GLY A 197 21.81 13.04 6.26
CA GLY A 197 21.60 14.41 5.81
C GLY A 197 22.88 15.15 5.40
N LYS A 198 24.08 14.65 5.75
CA LYS A 198 25.36 15.24 5.34
C LYS A 198 25.75 14.80 3.93
N ASN A 199 26.45 15.65 3.19
CA ASN A 199 27.13 15.30 1.94
C ASN A 199 28.64 15.04 2.19
N PHE A 200 29.40 14.66 1.16
CA PHE A 200 30.84 14.33 1.35
C PHE A 200 31.71 15.52 1.76
N VAL A 201 31.30 16.74 1.46
CA VAL A 201 31.98 17.97 1.91
C VAL A 201 31.73 18.20 3.40
N ASP A 202 30.48 18.04 3.84
CA ASP A 202 30.06 18.17 5.24
C ASP A 202 30.77 17.15 6.16
N LEU A 203 31.21 16.02 5.61
CA LEU A 203 31.97 14.98 6.31
C LEU A 203 33.46 15.30 6.49
N GLY A 204 33.96 16.40 5.90
CA GLY A 204 35.35 16.83 6.04
C GLY A 204 36.37 15.93 5.32
N LEU A 205 35.94 15.19 4.29
CA LEU A 205 36.85 14.38 3.48
C LEU A 205 37.77 15.26 2.64
N ALA A 206 39.06 14.93 2.58
CA ALA A 206 40.05 15.69 1.81
C ALA A 206 39.68 15.81 0.32
N ASN A 207 39.02 14.79 -0.24
CA ASN A 207 38.49 14.76 -1.61
C ASN A 207 36.95 14.89 -1.65
N GLY A 208 36.32 15.43 -0.61
CA GLY A 208 34.85 15.49 -0.49
C GLY A 208 34.17 16.24 -1.62
N ALA A 209 34.77 17.34 -2.10
CA ALA A 209 34.23 18.10 -3.24
C ALA A 209 34.31 17.32 -4.56
N GLU A 210 35.38 16.56 -4.78
CA GLU A 210 35.54 15.71 -5.96
C GLU A 210 34.53 14.55 -5.94
N LEU A 211 34.38 13.90 -4.77
CA LEU A 211 33.37 12.86 -4.56
C LEU A 211 31.95 13.39 -4.80
N GLN A 212 31.65 14.60 -4.33
CA GLN A 212 30.35 15.23 -4.56
C GLN A 212 30.10 15.48 -6.05
N GLN A 213 31.09 15.97 -6.79
CA GLN A 213 30.98 16.15 -8.24
C GLN A 213 30.68 14.84 -8.98
N TYR A 214 31.29 13.72 -8.56
CA TYR A 214 30.97 12.41 -9.14
C TYR A 214 29.52 12.00 -8.86
N VAL A 215 29.03 12.24 -7.64
CA VAL A 215 27.64 11.97 -7.28
C VAL A 215 26.68 12.78 -8.14
N ASP A 216 26.94 14.09 -8.27
CA ASP A 216 26.11 14.99 -9.06
C ASP A 216 26.07 14.55 -10.54
N GLN A 217 27.21 14.14 -11.10
CA GLN A 217 27.29 13.60 -12.46
C GLN A 217 26.48 12.31 -12.65
N VAL A 218 26.52 11.38 -11.68
CA VAL A 218 25.74 10.13 -11.73
C VAL A 218 24.23 10.45 -11.65
N ILE A 219 23.83 11.40 -10.80
CA ILE A 219 22.44 11.84 -10.65
C ILE A 219 21.92 12.45 -11.96
N GLU A 220 22.67 13.37 -12.57
CA GLU A 220 22.28 14.02 -13.82
C GLU A 220 22.22 13.04 -15.00
N SER A 221 23.24 12.18 -15.12
CA SER A 221 23.37 11.27 -16.26
C SER A 221 22.50 10.01 -16.14
N LYS A 222 22.06 9.66 -14.92
CA LYS A 222 21.39 8.40 -14.57
C LYS A 222 22.17 7.16 -14.99
N LYS A 223 23.50 7.27 -15.10
CA LYS A 223 24.41 6.19 -15.49
C LYS A 223 25.42 5.95 -14.37
N PRO A 224 25.84 4.69 -14.15
CA PRO A 224 26.93 4.40 -13.21
C PRO A 224 28.19 5.18 -13.56
N SER A 225 28.91 5.64 -12.54
CA SER A 225 30.26 6.18 -12.73
C SER A 225 31.16 5.09 -13.31
N THR A 226 31.96 5.43 -14.33
CA THR A 226 32.92 4.52 -14.98
C THR A 226 34.33 4.63 -14.40
N LYS A 227 34.50 5.31 -13.26
CA LYS A 227 35.77 5.40 -12.53
C LYS A 227 35.85 4.38 -11.41
#